data_AF-A0A0D6LM57-F1
#
_entry.id   AF-A0A0D6LM57-F1
#
_cell.length_a   1.000
_cell.length_b   1.000
_cell.length_c   1.000
_cell.angle_alpha   90.00
_cell.angle_beta   90.00
_cell.angle_gamma   90.00
#
_symmetry.space_group_name_H-M   'P 1'
#
loop_
_entity.id
_entity.type
_entity.pdbx_description
1 polymer ?
#
loop_
_entity_poly.entity_id
_entity_poly.type
_entity_poly.pdbx_seq_one_letter_code
_entity_poly.pdbx_strand_id
1 'polypeptide(L)'
;MRTRLADRDAIRSHAEAAIGIALLTESLMDSIRGTQQHSNPNNVIAFCDNSSAVRGFDAVPLLLPSDTTCSSPLDIRHQNRHITYSAETHNFPTAVCPFQGATTGTGGRIRDTHATGRGSHEIAGVAGYSFGNLHLPDYHMPWENTEDKYPYGFSHPSAVAIEASNGASDYGNKFGEPVVCGFARSFGQRLAGGERCEYVKPIMFSGGIGAIATMCSNITYIYPDDDQTSKEKCREGLFLAKIGGPVYRVGVGGGAASSQSVQGSRQSTLDFCAVQRGDAEMGQKLHRVVRACAEMGAANPILAIHDQGAGGNGNVLKELVEGGGAIINASSFELGDDTISARELWTAEYQENDACLVESTGLPKMMQISKREKCTVSVVGTVTEENRVVLTNFADAGDDRMPVDFDTKILGEREKKVFHLTSAPTPLRQLELPAGLTVRQALEMVLRLPSVASKR
;
A
#
# COMPACT_ATOMS: atom_id res chain seq x y z
N MET A 1 6.16 -11.04 1.86
CA MET A 1 5.45 -9.91 2.48
C MET A 1 6.37 -9.19 3.45
N ARG A 2 6.94 -8.03 3.07
CA ARG A 2 7.29 -7.03 4.10
C ARG A 2 5.95 -6.42 4.51
N THR A 3 5.52 -6.63 5.75
CA THR A 3 4.35 -5.96 6.33
C THR A 3 4.65 -4.47 6.44
N ARG A 4 4.31 -3.68 5.41
CA ARG A 4 4.19 -2.23 5.54
C ARG A 4 2.76 -1.95 5.98
N LEU A 5 2.55 -2.02 7.29
CA LEU A 5 1.33 -1.53 7.92
C LEU A 5 1.64 -0.12 8.40
N ALA A 6 0.73 0.82 8.13
CA ALA A 6 0.78 2.23 8.51
C ALA A 6 0.76 2.47 10.04
N ASP A 7 1.31 1.55 10.83
CA ASP A 7 1.34 1.61 12.28
C ASP A 7 2.80 1.77 12.73
N ARG A 8 3.11 2.80 13.51
CA ARG A 8 4.43 3.03 14.12
C ARG A 8 4.91 1.82 14.94
N ASP A 9 3.97 1.01 15.43
CA ASP A 9 4.26 -0.25 16.12
C ASP A 9 4.39 -1.47 15.18
N ALA A 10 3.89 -1.40 13.94
CA ALA A 10 4.01 -2.46 12.94
C ALA A 10 5.07 -2.20 11.85
N ILE A 11 5.59 -0.98 11.74
CA ILE A 11 6.69 -0.61 10.82
C ILE A 11 7.94 -1.47 11.06
N ARG A 12 8.07 -2.15 12.19
CA ARG A 12 9.09 -3.19 12.42
C ARG A 12 8.48 -4.35 13.22
N SER A 13 7.99 -5.38 12.55
CA SER A 13 7.66 -6.69 13.14
C SER A 13 8.91 -7.49 13.57
N HIS A 14 9.94 -6.80 14.05
CA HIS A 14 11.14 -7.33 14.70
C HIS A 14 11.00 -7.31 16.22
N ALA A 15 9.77 -7.35 16.71
CA ALA A 15 9.48 -7.34 18.12
C ALA A 15 9.56 -8.76 18.68
N GLU A 16 10.24 -8.89 19.80
CA GLU A 16 10.32 -10.14 20.56
C GLU A 16 9.11 -10.18 21.51
N ALA A 17 8.44 -11.32 21.55
CA ALA A 17 7.31 -11.54 22.45
C ALA A 17 7.73 -12.49 23.56
N ALA A 18 7.44 -12.14 24.81
CA ALA A 18 7.56 -13.07 25.93
C ALA A 18 6.17 -13.61 26.27
N ILE A 19 6.02 -14.93 26.39
CA ILE A 19 4.81 -15.58 26.91
C ILE A 19 5.17 -16.22 28.24
N GLY A 20 4.74 -15.61 29.36
CA GLY A 20 5.16 -16.04 30.70
C GLY A 20 6.62 -15.68 31.00
N ILE A 21 7.42 -16.63 31.54
CA ILE A 21 8.84 -16.44 31.89
C ILE A 21 9.78 -16.77 30.70
N ALA A 22 9.25 -17.28 29.58
CA ALA A 22 10.04 -17.62 28.40
C ALA A 22 9.98 -16.51 27.36
N LEU A 23 11.15 -15.93 27.04
CA LEU A 23 11.36 -15.11 25.85
C LEU A 23 11.21 -16.01 24.60
N LEU A 24 10.33 -15.64 23.66
CA LEU A 24 10.41 -16.21 22.32
C LEU A 24 11.69 -15.67 21.67
N THR A 25 12.54 -16.59 21.21
CA THR A 25 13.84 -16.26 20.62
C THR A 25 13.74 -15.69 19.20
N GLU A 26 12.57 -15.78 18.58
CA GLU A 26 12.31 -15.36 17.20
C GLU A 26 11.25 -14.24 17.17
N SER A 27 11.46 -13.24 16.30
CA SER A 27 10.42 -12.25 16.04
C SER A 27 9.32 -12.84 15.15
N LEU A 28 8.13 -12.22 15.14
CA LEU A 28 7.04 -12.63 14.24
C LEU A 28 7.47 -12.63 12.77
N MET A 29 8.31 -11.67 12.34
CA MET A 29 8.85 -11.65 10.99
C MET A 29 9.77 -12.84 10.71
N ASP A 30 10.55 -13.27 11.70
CA ASP A 30 11.44 -14.43 11.54
C ASP A 30 10.61 -15.71 11.41
N SER A 31 9.53 -15.87 12.19
CA SER A 31 8.59 -16.98 12.01
C SER A 31 7.93 -16.97 10.62
N ILE A 32 7.54 -15.80 10.10
CA ILE A 32 7.00 -15.67 8.73
C ILE A 32 8.05 -16.05 7.69
N ARG A 33 9.30 -15.58 7.83
CA ARG A 33 10.41 -15.97 6.94
C ARG A 33 10.73 -17.47 7.05
N GLY A 34 10.60 -18.06 8.24
CA GLY A 34 10.79 -19.49 8.49
C GLY A 34 9.88 -20.39 7.65
N THR A 35 8.72 -19.89 7.22
CA THR A 35 7.83 -20.62 6.28
C THR A 35 8.53 -20.98 4.97
N GLN A 36 9.51 -20.18 4.54
CA GLN A 36 10.27 -20.41 3.30
C GLN A 36 11.06 -21.72 3.34
N GLN A 37 11.53 -22.12 4.51
CA GLN A 37 12.30 -23.36 4.71
C GLN A 37 11.45 -24.62 4.47
N HIS A 38 10.12 -24.48 4.50
CA HIS A 38 9.17 -25.58 4.44
C HIS A 38 8.19 -25.46 3.26
N SER A 39 8.39 -24.47 2.38
CA SER A 39 7.53 -24.19 1.23
C SER A 39 8.22 -24.54 -0.10
N ASN A 40 7.44 -24.65 -1.18
CA ASN A 40 8.00 -24.89 -2.52
C ASN A 40 9.00 -23.78 -2.90
N PRO A 41 10.16 -24.12 -3.51
CA PRO A 41 11.19 -23.15 -3.89
C PRO A 41 10.81 -22.46 -5.22
N ASN A 42 9.70 -21.72 -5.23
CA ASN A 42 9.22 -20.99 -6.40
C ASN A 42 9.21 -19.47 -6.23
N ASN A 43 9.70 -18.95 -5.10
CA ASN A 43 9.78 -17.51 -4.87
C ASN A 43 10.83 -16.86 -5.77
N VAL A 44 10.44 -15.77 -6.43
CA VAL A 44 11.30 -14.91 -7.25
C VAL A 44 11.65 -13.67 -6.44
N ILE A 45 10.66 -13.06 -5.80
CA ILE A 45 10.83 -11.88 -4.93
C ILE A 45 10.15 -12.18 -3.59
N ALA A 46 10.91 -12.08 -2.49
CA ALA A 46 10.38 -12.26 -1.15
C ALA A 46 11.13 -11.36 -0.14
N PHE A 47 10.37 -10.56 0.61
CA PHE A 47 10.86 -9.73 1.73
C PHE A 47 11.88 -8.63 1.37
N CYS A 48 12.11 -8.37 0.10
CA CYS A 48 13.05 -7.37 -0.41
C CYS A 48 12.40 -6.27 -1.28
N ASP A 49 11.09 -6.30 -1.47
CA ASP A 49 10.36 -5.35 -2.31
C ASP A 49 8.94 -5.09 -1.76
N ASN A 50 8.20 -4.19 -2.41
CA ASN A 50 6.81 -3.82 -2.14
C ASN A 50 5.85 -4.99 -2.34
N SER A 51 6.07 -5.77 -3.40
CA SER A 51 5.32 -6.99 -3.64
C SER A 51 6.19 -8.24 -3.53
N SER A 52 5.52 -9.40 -3.44
CA SER A 52 6.16 -10.68 -3.67
C SER A 52 5.96 -11.14 -5.10
N ALA A 53 6.83 -12.04 -5.58
CA ALA A 53 6.66 -12.68 -6.87
C ALA A 53 6.99 -14.16 -6.77
N VAL A 54 6.24 -14.98 -7.50
CA VAL A 54 6.49 -16.41 -7.70
C VAL A 54 6.77 -16.70 -9.16
N ARG A 55 7.49 -17.79 -9.43
CA ARG A 55 7.75 -18.26 -10.79
C ARG A 55 6.41 -18.43 -11.51
N GLY A 56 6.27 -17.71 -12.62
CA GLY A 56 5.13 -17.84 -13.52
C GLY A 56 5.48 -18.72 -14.72
N PHE A 57 5.26 -18.20 -15.91
CA PHE A 57 5.29 -18.96 -17.16
C PHE A 57 6.37 -18.44 -18.10
N ASP A 58 6.98 -19.37 -18.84
CA ASP A 58 7.99 -19.06 -19.84
C ASP A 58 7.35 -18.80 -21.20
N ALA A 59 8.02 -17.98 -22.02
CA ALA A 59 7.62 -17.68 -23.40
C ALA A 59 6.13 -17.32 -23.54
N VAL A 60 5.59 -16.48 -22.64
CA VAL A 60 4.21 -16.00 -22.73
C VAL A 60 4.11 -15.06 -23.94
N PRO A 61 3.19 -15.29 -24.89
CA PRO A 61 2.97 -14.40 -26.02
C PRO A 61 2.26 -13.12 -25.54
N LEU A 62 2.89 -11.98 -25.79
CA LEU A 62 2.41 -10.66 -25.39
C LEU A 62 2.34 -9.74 -26.60
N LEU A 63 1.29 -8.92 -26.67
CA LEU A 63 1.20 -7.80 -27.61
C LEU A 63 1.93 -6.59 -27.01
N LEU A 64 3.11 -6.26 -27.54
CA LEU A 64 3.95 -5.17 -27.04
C LEU A 64 4.20 -4.13 -28.13
N PRO A 65 4.27 -2.82 -27.79
CA PRO A 65 4.63 -1.80 -28.75
C PRO A 65 6.04 -1.99 -29.29
N SER A 66 6.23 -1.68 -30.58
CA SER A 66 7.55 -1.64 -31.19
C SER A 66 8.43 -0.50 -30.70
N ASP A 67 7.82 0.62 -30.29
CA ASP A 67 8.48 1.73 -29.61
C ASP A 67 7.53 2.32 -28.56
N THR A 68 7.92 2.26 -27.28
CA THR A 68 7.09 2.75 -26.16
C THR A 68 7.11 4.28 -26.02
N THR A 69 8.01 4.97 -26.72
CA THR A 69 8.19 6.43 -26.65
C THR A 69 7.26 7.20 -27.59
N CYS A 70 6.60 6.51 -28.53
CA CYS A 70 5.68 7.12 -29.48
C CYS A 70 4.50 6.20 -29.82
N SER A 71 3.64 6.61 -30.76
CA SER A 71 2.60 5.72 -31.29
C SER A 71 3.26 4.73 -32.25
N SER A 72 3.17 3.44 -31.95
CA SER A 72 3.80 2.39 -32.75
C SER A 72 2.85 1.20 -32.98
N PRO A 73 3.11 0.35 -33.99
CA PRO A 73 2.49 -0.96 -34.09
C PRO A 73 2.74 -1.83 -32.84
N LEU A 74 1.88 -2.84 -32.65
CA LEU A 74 2.08 -3.88 -31.64
C LEU A 74 2.62 -5.14 -32.31
N ASP A 75 3.67 -5.72 -31.73
CA ASP A 75 4.25 -6.99 -32.12
C ASP A 75 3.93 -8.07 -31.10
N ILE A 76 3.74 -9.31 -31.55
CA ILE A 76 3.72 -10.46 -30.64
C ILE A 76 5.16 -10.79 -30.26
N ARG A 77 5.49 -10.68 -28.97
CA ARG A 77 6.78 -11.06 -28.40
C ARG A 77 6.57 -12.08 -27.29
N HIS A 78 7.50 -13.01 -27.18
CA HIS A 78 7.47 -14.02 -26.13
C HIS A 78 8.40 -13.58 -25.00
N GLN A 79 7.86 -13.49 -23.78
CA GLN A 79 8.63 -13.12 -22.59
C GLN A 79 8.34 -14.09 -21.45
N ASN A 80 9.34 -14.33 -20.60
CA ASN A 80 9.11 -15.00 -19.34
C ASN A 80 8.39 -14.04 -18.39
N ARG A 81 7.31 -14.49 -17.76
CA ARG A 81 6.45 -13.67 -16.91
C ARG A 81 6.26 -14.33 -15.56
N HIS A 82 6.73 -13.69 -14.50
CA HIS A 82 6.49 -14.10 -13.13
C HIS A 82 5.23 -13.42 -12.58
N ILE A 83 4.59 -14.06 -11.62
CA ILE A 83 3.31 -13.59 -11.06
C ILE A 83 3.62 -12.83 -9.78
N THR A 84 3.23 -11.57 -9.72
CA THR A 84 3.36 -10.74 -8.52
C THR A 84 2.09 -10.81 -7.69
N TYR A 85 2.22 -10.66 -6.38
CA TYR A 85 1.10 -10.48 -5.47
C TYR A 85 1.45 -9.44 -4.40
N SER A 86 0.55 -8.46 -4.26
CA SER A 86 0.54 -7.50 -3.16
C SER A 86 -0.80 -7.53 -2.45
N ALA A 87 -0.78 -7.19 -1.17
CA ALA A 87 -1.98 -6.98 -0.38
C ALA A 87 -1.73 -5.97 0.73
N GLU A 88 -2.69 -5.06 0.87
CA GLU A 88 -2.67 -3.98 1.85
C GLU A 88 -4.01 -3.88 2.59
N THR A 89 -4.02 -3.11 3.67
CA THR A 89 -5.25 -2.74 4.35
C THR A 89 -5.33 -1.25 4.60
N HIS A 90 -6.53 -0.67 4.50
CA HIS A 90 -6.73 0.77 4.62
C HIS A 90 -7.80 1.11 5.67
N ASN A 91 -7.66 0.48 6.83
CA ASN A 91 -8.69 0.34 7.85
C ASN A 91 -9.12 1.66 8.51
N PHE A 92 -8.16 2.45 8.99
CA PHE A 92 -8.47 3.67 9.76
C PHE A 92 -9.10 4.77 8.88
N PRO A 93 -8.54 5.12 7.71
CA PRO A 93 -9.18 6.10 6.83
C PRO A 93 -10.54 5.62 6.32
N THR A 94 -10.72 4.31 6.11
CA THR A 94 -12.03 3.75 5.74
C THR A 94 -13.04 3.85 6.89
N ALA A 95 -12.59 3.79 8.15
CA ALA A 95 -13.47 4.03 9.29
C ALA A 95 -14.01 5.47 9.29
N VAL A 96 -13.19 6.44 8.91
CA VAL A 96 -13.54 7.88 8.93
C VAL A 96 -14.35 8.27 7.68
N CYS A 97 -13.81 7.99 6.49
CA CYS A 97 -14.40 8.36 5.21
C CYS A 97 -14.31 7.15 4.24
N PRO A 98 -15.30 6.24 4.25
CA PRO A 98 -15.13 4.90 3.68
C PRO A 98 -14.87 4.88 2.18
N PHE A 99 -15.56 5.72 1.40
CA PHE A 99 -15.33 5.83 -0.05
C PHE A 99 -13.88 6.20 -0.34
N GLN A 100 -13.40 7.31 0.23
CA GLN A 100 -12.04 7.79 -0.01
C GLN A 100 -10.99 6.83 0.54
N GLY A 101 -11.20 6.30 1.76
CA GLY A 101 -10.29 5.32 2.35
C GLY A 101 -10.16 4.06 1.50
N ALA A 102 -11.24 3.58 0.90
CA ALA A 102 -11.19 2.45 -0.02
C ALA A 102 -10.53 2.79 -1.36
N THR A 103 -10.81 3.96 -1.94
CA THR A 103 -10.17 4.39 -3.19
C THR A 103 -8.65 4.43 -3.06
N THR A 104 -8.12 5.02 -1.99
CA THR A 104 -6.67 5.13 -1.78
C THR A 104 -6.03 3.83 -1.32
N GLY A 105 -6.78 2.97 -0.62
CA GLY A 105 -6.34 1.59 -0.35
C GLY A 105 -6.21 0.74 -1.62
N THR A 106 -7.09 0.93 -2.60
CA THR A 106 -6.94 0.32 -3.93
C THR A 106 -5.78 0.95 -4.68
N GLY A 107 -5.70 2.29 -4.73
CA GLY A 107 -4.66 3.02 -5.43
C GLY A 107 -3.24 2.77 -4.90
N GLY A 108 -3.03 2.74 -3.58
CA GLY A 108 -1.75 2.43 -2.94
C GLY A 108 -1.24 1.04 -3.33
N ARG A 109 -2.10 0.03 -3.19
CA ARG A 109 -1.77 -1.34 -3.56
C ARG A 109 -1.49 -1.53 -5.07
N ILE A 110 -2.17 -0.79 -5.96
CA ILE A 110 -1.81 -0.74 -7.39
C ILE A 110 -0.38 -0.22 -7.56
N ARG A 111 0.00 0.84 -6.83
CA ARG A 111 1.35 1.40 -6.93
C ARG A 111 2.41 0.42 -6.44
N ASP A 112 2.16 -0.27 -5.33
CA ASP A 112 3.04 -1.36 -4.87
C ASP A 112 3.29 -2.42 -5.93
N THR A 113 2.24 -2.77 -6.66
CA THR A 113 2.30 -3.82 -7.67
C THR A 113 3.11 -3.33 -8.86
N HIS A 114 2.82 -2.15 -9.45
CA HIS A 114 3.63 -1.66 -10.58
C HIS A 114 5.04 -1.22 -10.21
N ALA A 115 5.32 -0.86 -8.95
CA ALA A 115 6.65 -0.46 -8.46
C ALA A 115 7.51 -1.66 -8.02
N THR A 116 7.04 -2.88 -8.27
CA THR A 116 7.81 -4.10 -8.00
C THR A 116 8.96 -4.24 -9.01
N GLY A 117 10.16 -4.52 -8.50
CA GLY A 117 11.39 -4.56 -9.30
C GLY A 117 11.65 -3.22 -9.98
N ARG A 118 11.88 -3.25 -11.28
CA ARG A 118 12.11 -2.06 -12.13
C ARG A 118 10.87 -1.66 -12.95
N GLY A 119 9.71 -2.16 -12.55
CA GLY A 119 8.42 -1.93 -13.20
C GLY A 119 7.68 -3.24 -13.46
N SER A 120 6.42 -3.29 -13.05
CA SER A 120 5.54 -4.45 -13.25
C SER A 120 4.15 -4.05 -13.76
N HIS A 121 3.34 -5.04 -14.13
CA HIS A 121 2.04 -4.85 -14.76
C HIS A 121 0.92 -5.33 -13.84
N GLU A 122 -0.15 -4.54 -13.69
CA GLU A 122 -1.39 -5.00 -13.05
C GLU A 122 -2.12 -6.03 -13.92
N ILE A 123 -2.77 -7.02 -13.28
CA ILE A 123 -3.65 -7.98 -13.96
C ILE A 123 -5.06 -7.92 -13.37
N ALA A 124 -5.19 -8.12 -12.06
CA ALA A 124 -6.50 -8.19 -11.41
C ALA A 124 -6.42 -7.87 -9.91
N GLY A 125 -7.45 -7.23 -9.40
CA GLY A 125 -7.62 -6.85 -8.01
C GLY A 125 -8.49 -7.80 -7.21
N VAL A 126 -8.34 -7.72 -5.89
CA VAL A 126 -9.14 -8.39 -4.87
C VAL A 126 -9.58 -7.34 -3.87
N ALA A 127 -10.86 -7.32 -3.49
CA ALA A 127 -11.36 -6.39 -2.48
C ALA A 127 -12.09 -7.12 -1.36
N GLY A 128 -11.78 -6.78 -0.11
CA GLY A 128 -12.31 -7.44 1.06
C GLY A 128 -12.77 -6.48 2.14
N TYR A 129 -13.91 -6.77 2.77
CA TYR A 129 -14.51 -5.90 3.77
C TYR A 129 -14.85 -6.70 5.02
N SER A 130 -14.42 -6.25 6.19
CA SER A 130 -15.02 -6.67 7.47
C SER A 130 -15.64 -5.46 8.15
N PHE A 131 -16.90 -5.59 8.54
CA PHE A 131 -17.68 -4.51 9.13
C PHE A 131 -18.58 -5.06 10.24
N GLY A 132 -19.12 -4.15 11.04
CA GLY A 132 -20.02 -4.47 12.14
C GLY A 132 -21.42 -4.91 11.70
N ASN A 133 -22.36 -4.83 12.65
CA ASN A 133 -23.77 -5.05 12.37
C ASN A 133 -24.34 -3.90 11.52
N LEU A 134 -25.19 -4.22 10.54
CA LEU A 134 -25.61 -3.25 9.52
C LEU A 134 -26.73 -2.34 9.99
N HIS A 135 -27.58 -2.80 10.91
CA HIS A 135 -28.75 -2.05 11.40
C HIS A 135 -29.54 -1.37 10.28
N LEU A 136 -29.86 -2.14 9.23
CA LEU A 136 -30.55 -1.61 8.07
C LEU A 136 -31.98 -1.14 8.45
N PRO A 137 -32.43 0.03 7.95
CA PRO A 137 -33.79 0.49 8.15
C PRO A 137 -34.80 -0.56 7.68
N ASP A 138 -35.85 -0.79 8.47
CA ASP A 138 -36.94 -1.72 8.17
C ASP A 138 -36.52 -3.19 7.93
N TYR A 139 -35.27 -3.55 8.25
CA TYR A 139 -34.72 -4.89 8.03
C TYR A 139 -34.02 -5.40 9.30
N HIS A 140 -34.83 -5.65 10.32
CA HIS A 140 -34.35 -6.06 11.64
C HIS A 140 -33.88 -7.51 11.66
N MET A 141 -32.73 -7.71 12.33
CA MET A 141 -32.16 -9.02 12.61
C MET A 141 -32.07 -9.29 14.11
N PRO A 142 -32.33 -10.53 14.56
CA PRO A 142 -32.38 -10.85 15.98
C PRO A 142 -31.02 -10.77 16.70
N TRP A 143 -29.91 -10.72 15.96
CA TRP A 143 -28.55 -10.56 16.52
C TRP A 143 -28.06 -9.12 16.58
N GLU A 144 -28.81 -8.16 16.03
CA GLU A 144 -28.42 -6.75 15.98
C GLU A 144 -29.08 -5.96 17.11
N ASN A 145 -28.28 -5.38 18.02
CA ASN A 145 -28.80 -4.60 19.15
C ASN A 145 -28.87 -3.10 18.81
N THR A 146 -30.08 -2.53 18.78
CA THR A 146 -30.31 -1.12 18.43
C THR A 146 -29.72 -0.11 19.42
N GLU A 147 -29.37 -0.55 20.63
CA GLU A 147 -28.75 0.30 21.66
C GLU A 147 -27.23 0.46 21.49
N ASP A 148 -26.64 -0.26 20.53
CA ASP A 148 -25.22 -0.21 20.28
C ASP A 148 -24.79 1.15 19.71
N LYS A 149 -23.83 1.80 20.38
CA LYS A 149 -23.31 3.11 19.99
C LYS A 149 -22.03 2.97 19.16
N TYR A 150 -21.86 3.86 18.19
CA TYR A 150 -20.65 3.96 17.38
C TYR A 150 -19.94 5.30 17.66
N PRO A 151 -18.59 5.36 17.58
CA PRO A 151 -17.85 6.61 17.79
C PRO A 151 -18.21 7.67 16.76
N TYR A 152 -18.35 8.94 17.18
CA TYR A 152 -18.79 10.05 16.32
C TYR A 152 -17.92 10.25 15.06
N GLY A 153 -16.60 10.05 15.16
CA GLY A 153 -15.68 10.20 14.02
C GLY A 153 -15.64 9.02 13.06
N PHE A 154 -16.36 7.92 13.36
CA PHE A 154 -16.40 6.74 12.51
C PHE A 154 -17.77 6.60 11.83
N SER A 155 -17.73 6.20 10.56
CA SER A 155 -18.89 5.85 9.76
C SER A 155 -19.58 4.60 10.30
N HIS A 156 -20.90 4.58 10.23
CA HIS A 156 -21.70 3.42 10.60
C HIS A 156 -21.34 2.19 9.72
N PRO A 157 -21.36 0.94 10.24
CA PRO A 157 -21.00 -0.24 9.43
C PRO A 157 -21.75 -0.40 8.12
N SER A 158 -23.02 0.01 8.03
CA SER A 158 -23.77 0.01 6.77
C SER A 158 -23.21 0.98 5.74
N ALA A 159 -22.81 2.19 6.17
CA ALA A 159 -22.12 3.13 5.31
C ALA A 159 -20.76 2.58 4.88
N VAL A 160 -20.01 1.95 5.77
CA VAL A 160 -18.74 1.28 5.42
C VAL A 160 -18.95 0.20 4.37
N ALA A 161 -19.93 -0.69 4.55
CA ALA A 161 -20.19 -1.79 3.62
C ALA A 161 -20.53 -1.29 2.20
N ILE A 162 -21.28 -0.19 2.09
CA ILE A 162 -21.67 0.41 0.81
C ILE A 162 -20.52 1.23 0.22
N GLU A 163 -20.03 2.22 0.96
CA GLU A 163 -19.11 3.23 0.45
C GLU A 163 -17.71 2.68 0.22
N ALA A 164 -17.23 1.74 1.05
CA ALA A 164 -15.94 1.10 0.79
C ALA A 164 -15.97 0.20 -0.46
N SER A 165 -17.10 -0.48 -0.70
CA SER A 165 -17.32 -1.25 -1.93
C SER A 165 -17.35 -0.34 -3.15
N ASN A 166 -18.11 0.76 -3.07
CA ASN A 166 -18.18 1.78 -4.11
C ASN A 166 -16.81 2.38 -4.41
N GLY A 167 -16.04 2.77 -3.38
CA GLY A 167 -14.73 3.39 -3.54
C GLY A 167 -13.70 2.46 -4.19
N ALA A 168 -13.61 1.21 -3.73
CA ALA A 168 -12.68 0.25 -4.33
C ALA A 168 -13.04 -0.04 -5.80
N SER A 169 -14.34 -0.19 -6.10
CA SER A 169 -14.84 -0.44 -7.45
C SER A 169 -14.66 0.77 -8.36
N ASP A 170 -14.94 1.98 -7.86
CA ASP A 170 -14.78 3.23 -8.61
C ASP A 170 -13.32 3.43 -9.04
N TYR A 171 -12.37 3.24 -8.12
CA TYR A 171 -10.96 3.35 -8.44
C TYR A 171 -10.52 2.27 -9.44
N GLY A 172 -10.86 0.99 -9.18
CA GLY A 172 -10.55 -0.12 -10.08
C GLY A 172 -11.11 0.10 -11.49
N ASN A 173 -12.36 0.53 -11.61
CA ASN A 173 -13.03 0.78 -12.89
C ASN A 173 -12.38 1.94 -13.67
N LYS A 174 -12.10 3.08 -13.01
CA LYS A 174 -11.48 4.24 -13.66
C LYS A 174 -10.02 3.98 -14.04
N PHE A 175 -9.30 3.22 -13.23
CA PHE A 175 -7.95 2.78 -13.54
C PHE A 175 -7.94 1.75 -14.68
N GLY A 176 -8.91 0.84 -14.69
CA GLY A 176 -8.99 -0.30 -15.62
C GLY A 176 -8.47 -1.62 -15.04
N GLU A 177 -8.52 -1.79 -13.71
CA GLU A 177 -8.20 -3.05 -13.02
C GLU A 177 -9.50 -3.83 -12.74
N PRO A 178 -9.64 -5.06 -13.26
CA PRO A 178 -10.78 -5.90 -12.92
C PRO A 178 -10.66 -6.42 -11.49
N VAL A 179 -11.67 -6.16 -10.65
CA VAL A 179 -11.79 -6.76 -9.31
C VAL A 179 -12.52 -8.10 -9.44
N VAL A 180 -11.80 -9.21 -9.25
CA VAL A 180 -12.28 -10.55 -9.65
C VAL A 180 -12.66 -11.44 -8.48
N CYS A 181 -12.20 -11.13 -7.27
CA CYS A 181 -12.59 -11.88 -6.08
C CYS A 181 -12.57 -10.99 -4.82
N GLY A 182 -13.08 -11.52 -3.71
CA GLY A 182 -13.21 -10.75 -2.49
C GLY A 182 -13.91 -11.48 -1.36
N PHE A 183 -14.11 -10.77 -0.25
CA PHE A 183 -14.92 -11.23 0.87
C PHE A 183 -15.69 -10.06 1.50
N ALA A 184 -16.84 -10.37 2.10
CA ALA A 184 -17.54 -9.44 2.98
C ALA A 184 -17.92 -10.19 4.26
N ARG A 185 -17.48 -9.70 5.41
CA ARG A 185 -17.71 -10.32 6.72
C ARG A 185 -18.35 -9.32 7.68
N SER A 186 -19.60 -9.57 8.05
CA SER A 186 -20.25 -8.88 9.17
C SER A 186 -19.98 -9.63 10.47
N PHE A 187 -19.54 -8.93 11.51
CA PHE A 187 -19.43 -9.51 12.85
C PHE A 187 -19.62 -8.44 13.94
N GLY A 188 -20.60 -8.65 14.81
CA GLY A 188 -20.79 -7.92 16.06
C GLY A 188 -21.49 -8.81 17.07
N GLN A 189 -20.85 -9.06 18.21
CA GLN A 189 -21.39 -9.93 19.27
C GLN A 189 -20.92 -9.49 20.65
N ARG A 190 -21.77 -9.68 21.67
CA ARG A 190 -21.37 -9.57 23.08
C ARG A 190 -20.85 -10.92 23.58
N LEU A 191 -19.62 -10.93 24.07
CA LEU A 191 -18.97 -12.10 24.65
C LEU A 191 -19.56 -12.44 26.02
N ALA A 192 -19.16 -13.59 26.58
CA ALA A 192 -19.64 -14.07 27.88
C ALA A 192 -19.40 -13.08 29.03
N GLY A 193 -18.36 -12.25 28.94
CA GLY A 193 -18.05 -11.18 29.90
C GLY A 193 -18.81 -9.87 29.69
N GLY A 194 -19.73 -9.80 28.72
CA GLY A 194 -20.50 -8.58 28.39
C GLY A 194 -19.79 -7.61 27.44
N GLU A 195 -18.50 -7.82 27.20
CA GLU A 195 -17.71 -7.06 26.22
C GLU A 195 -18.28 -7.24 24.80
N ARG A 196 -18.41 -6.12 24.07
CA ARG A 196 -18.81 -6.12 22.67
C ARG A 196 -17.56 -6.27 21.80
N CYS A 197 -17.53 -7.32 20.99
CA CYS A 197 -16.53 -7.55 19.96
C CYS A 197 -17.17 -7.33 18.59
N GLU A 198 -16.69 -6.33 17.85
CA GLU A 198 -17.25 -5.92 16.57
C GLU A 198 -16.20 -5.18 15.73
N TYR A 199 -16.33 -5.25 14.40
CA TYR A 199 -15.51 -4.45 13.47
C TYR A 199 -15.98 -2.99 13.42
N VAL A 200 -15.78 -2.26 14.53
CA VAL A 200 -16.05 -0.82 14.62
C VAL A 200 -15.01 -0.01 13.82
N LYS A 201 -13.73 -0.39 13.92
CA LYS A 201 -12.72 -0.07 12.91
C LYS A 201 -12.79 -1.20 11.88
N PRO A 202 -13.21 -0.94 10.63
CA PRO A 202 -13.42 -1.98 9.65
C PRO A 202 -12.09 -2.56 9.15
N ILE A 203 -12.17 -3.70 8.48
CA ILE A 203 -11.11 -4.16 7.59
C ILE A 203 -11.49 -3.71 6.19
N MET A 204 -10.67 -2.87 5.58
CA MET A 204 -10.69 -2.63 4.14
C MET A 204 -9.42 -3.26 3.59
N PHE A 205 -9.57 -4.38 2.89
CA PHE A 205 -8.50 -5.16 2.31
C PHE A 205 -8.48 -4.94 0.80
N SER A 206 -7.30 -4.67 0.27
CA SER A 206 -7.03 -4.58 -1.16
C SER A 206 -5.90 -5.54 -1.48
N GLY A 207 -6.11 -6.45 -2.41
CA GLY A 207 -5.10 -7.36 -2.95
C GLY A 207 -5.00 -7.20 -4.45
N GLY A 208 -3.89 -7.63 -5.03
CA GLY A 208 -3.63 -7.45 -6.46
C GLY A 208 -2.67 -8.51 -6.97
N ILE A 209 -3.01 -9.09 -8.11
CA ILE A 209 -2.14 -9.96 -8.88
C ILE A 209 -1.63 -9.14 -10.05
N GLY A 210 -0.32 -9.19 -10.27
CA GLY A 210 0.32 -8.59 -11.42
C GLY A 210 1.27 -9.57 -12.11
N ALA A 211 2.03 -9.06 -13.06
CA ALA A 211 3.12 -9.80 -13.65
C ALA A 211 4.33 -8.93 -13.98
N ILE A 212 5.50 -9.51 -13.71
CA ILE A 212 6.80 -8.91 -13.96
C ILE A 212 7.54 -9.74 -15.01
N ALA A 213 8.15 -9.06 -15.98
CA ALA A 213 8.96 -9.71 -17.00
C ALA A 213 10.35 -10.04 -16.46
N THR A 214 10.97 -11.10 -16.96
CA THR A 214 12.40 -11.34 -16.76
C THR A 214 13.15 -11.37 -18.07
N MET A 215 14.36 -10.81 -18.04
CA MET A 215 15.22 -10.66 -19.22
C MET A 215 16.11 -11.89 -19.45
N CYS A 216 16.24 -12.79 -18.47
CA CYS A 216 17.12 -13.95 -18.55
C CYS A 216 16.34 -15.27 -18.75
N SER A 217 16.72 -16.00 -19.79
CA SER A 217 16.18 -17.33 -20.13
C SER A 217 16.72 -18.48 -19.27
N ASN A 218 17.66 -18.23 -18.35
CA ASN A 218 18.25 -19.23 -17.45
C ASN A 218 18.59 -18.57 -16.10
N ILE A 219 17.73 -18.69 -15.08
CA ILE A 219 18.02 -18.14 -13.74
C ILE A 219 18.22 -19.28 -12.74
N THR A 220 19.45 -19.42 -12.26
CA THR A 220 19.74 -20.05 -10.98
C THR A 220 19.34 -19.05 -9.90
N TYR A 221 18.43 -19.51 -9.04
CA TYR A 221 17.86 -18.75 -7.94
C TYR A 221 18.96 -18.32 -6.97
N ILE A 222 18.80 -17.11 -6.43
CA ILE A 222 19.63 -16.45 -5.42
C ILE A 222 20.77 -15.60 -6.04
N TYR A 223 20.55 -14.26 -6.04
CA TYR A 223 21.44 -13.12 -6.34
C TYR A 223 21.31 -12.41 -7.70
N PRO A 224 21.39 -11.05 -7.70
CA PRO A 224 20.47 -10.20 -8.45
C PRO A 224 21.20 -9.03 -9.14
N ASP A 225 21.75 -9.20 -10.33
CA ASP A 225 22.53 -8.09 -10.91
C ASP A 225 22.21 -7.74 -12.37
N ASP A 226 21.20 -8.36 -13.02
CA ASP A 226 20.88 -8.00 -14.42
C ASP A 226 19.44 -8.29 -14.88
N ASP A 227 18.46 -8.29 -13.96
CA ASP A 227 17.07 -8.57 -14.29
C ASP A 227 16.09 -7.49 -13.76
N GLN A 228 14.94 -7.36 -14.42
CA GLN A 228 13.86 -6.44 -14.04
C GLN A 228 13.26 -6.76 -12.67
N THR A 229 13.52 -7.96 -12.12
CA THR A 229 13.09 -8.39 -10.78
C THR A 229 13.91 -7.82 -9.64
N SER A 230 15.10 -7.27 -9.93
CA SER A 230 15.99 -6.67 -8.94
C SER A 230 16.11 -5.16 -9.14
N LYS A 231 15.95 -4.39 -8.06
CA LYS A 231 16.25 -2.97 -8.04
C LYS A 231 17.77 -2.77 -7.98
N GLU A 232 18.30 -1.88 -8.81
CA GLU A 232 19.70 -1.51 -8.72
C GLU A 232 19.96 -0.70 -7.45
N LYS A 233 21.18 -0.84 -6.91
CA LYS A 233 21.59 -0.07 -5.74
C LYS A 233 21.81 1.40 -6.11
N CYS A 234 21.53 2.26 -5.15
CA CYS A 234 21.83 3.68 -5.21
C CYS A 234 23.35 3.90 -5.41
N ARG A 235 23.72 4.75 -6.37
CA ARG A 235 25.11 5.18 -6.64
C ARG A 235 25.13 6.66 -7.04
N GLU A 236 26.25 7.34 -6.79
CA GLU A 236 26.42 8.76 -7.10
C GLU A 236 26.11 9.09 -8.57
N GLY A 237 25.54 10.27 -8.80
CA GLY A 237 25.26 10.80 -10.13
C GLY A 237 23.95 10.31 -10.75
N LEU A 238 23.24 9.38 -10.10
CA LEU A 238 21.87 9.04 -10.46
C LEU A 238 20.91 10.19 -10.14
N PHE A 239 19.87 10.34 -10.95
CA PHE A 239 18.81 11.29 -10.71
C PHE A 239 17.68 10.67 -9.91
N LEU A 240 17.15 11.43 -8.96
CA LEU A 240 15.88 11.16 -8.29
C LEU A 240 14.78 11.86 -9.07
N ALA A 241 13.81 11.08 -9.55
CA ALA A 241 12.63 11.60 -10.22
C ALA A 241 11.35 11.22 -9.47
N LYS A 242 10.39 12.15 -9.43
CA LYS A 242 9.01 11.91 -9.00
C LYS A 242 8.13 11.73 -10.23
N ILE A 243 7.29 10.71 -10.22
CA ILE A 243 6.38 10.40 -11.34
C ILE A 243 4.95 10.44 -10.79
N GLY A 244 4.05 11.18 -11.44
CA GLY A 244 2.62 11.18 -11.09
C GLY A 244 2.04 12.56 -10.81
N GLY A 245 1.07 12.61 -9.90
CA GLY A 245 0.29 13.82 -9.59
C GLY A 245 1.07 14.86 -8.78
N PRO A 246 0.61 16.13 -8.78
CA PRO A 246 1.27 17.21 -8.05
C PRO A 246 1.06 17.10 -6.54
N VAL A 247 1.88 17.82 -5.79
CA VAL A 247 1.88 17.81 -4.32
C VAL A 247 0.63 18.52 -3.79
N TYR A 248 -0.15 17.84 -2.95
CA TYR A 248 -1.29 18.42 -2.23
C TYR A 248 -1.14 18.22 -0.72
N ARG A 249 -1.81 19.07 0.08
CA ARG A 249 -1.93 18.94 1.54
C ARG A 249 -2.93 17.83 1.91
N VAL A 250 -2.57 16.58 1.59
CA VAL A 250 -3.39 15.39 1.89
C VAL A 250 -2.61 14.47 2.83
N GLY A 251 -3.29 13.90 3.82
CA GLY A 251 -2.72 12.86 4.68
C GLY A 251 -1.53 13.31 5.54
N VAL A 252 -1.40 14.60 5.86
CA VAL A 252 -0.29 15.10 6.68
C VAL A 252 -0.34 14.46 8.07
N GLY A 253 0.57 13.52 8.33
CA GLY A 253 0.60 12.73 9.57
C GLY A 253 -0.35 11.52 9.60
N GLY A 254 -0.87 11.08 8.44
CA GLY A 254 -1.78 9.94 8.32
C GLY A 254 -1.22 8.66 8.94
N GLY A 255 0.04 8.33 8.68
CA GLY A 255 0.71 7.18 9.30
C GLY A 255 0.75 7.22 10.84
N ALA A 256 0.82 8.40 11.46
CA ALA A 256 0.75 8.52 12.91
C ALA A 256 -0.68 8.37 13.45
N ALA A 257 -1.69 8.75 12.67
CA ALA A 257 -3.11 8.63 13.04
C ALA A 257 -3.60 7.17 12.94
N SER A 258 -3.16 6.42 11.93
CA SER A 258 -3.49 4.98 11.77
C SER A 258 -2.95 4.09 12.90
N SER A 259 -1.91 4.57 13.59
CA SER A 259 -1.25 3.92 14.74
C SER A 259 -1.97 4.11 16.08
N GLN A 260 -2.99 4.97 16.17
CA GLN A 260 -3.68 5.25 17.43
C GLN A 260 -4.86 4.30 17.68
N SER A 261 -5.04 3.88 18.93
CA SER A 261 -6.16 3.04 19.34
C SER A 261 -7.50 3.79 19.32
N VAL A 262 -8.61 3.04 19.33
CA VAL A 262 -9.99 3.57 19.24
C VAL A 262 -10.47 4.17 20.59
N GLN A 263 -9.68 4.08 21.66
CA GLN A 263 -10.07 4.54 23.00
C GLN A 263 -9.56 5.96 23.29
N GLY A 264 -10.46 6.94 23.30
CA GLY A 264 -10.20 8.31 23.76
C GLY A 264 -10.99 9.38 22.99
N SER A 265 -11.31 10.50 23.66
CA SER A 265 -11.93 11.68 23.04
C SER A 265 -10.99 12.28 21.98
N ARG A 266 -11.27 12.05 20.70
CA ARG A 266 -10.46 12.58 19.60
C ARG A 266 -10.77 14.05 19.34
N GLN A 267 -9.71 14.79 19.01
CA GLN A 267 -9.79 16.16 18.53
C GLN A 267 -10.12 16.14 17.03
N SER A 268 -11.14 16.87 16.59
CA SER A 268 -11.66 16.87 15.21
C SER A 268 -10.61 17.11 14.11
N THR A 269 -9.50 17.78 14.44
CA THR A 269 -8.39 18.05 13.53
C THR A 269 -7.69 16.77 13.03
N LEU A 270 -7.62 15.72 13.86
CA LEU A 270 -7.01 14.43 13.48
C LEU A 270 -7.84 13.66 12.44
N ASP A 271 -9.17 13.84 12.47
CA ASP A 271 -10.08 13.17 11.54
C ASP A 271 -9.98 13.79 10.13
N PHE A 272 -9.73 15.11 10.00
CA PHE A 272 -9.48 15.74 8.70
C PHE A 272 -8.19 15.26 8.04
N CYS A 273 -7.11 15.07 8.81
CA CYS A 273 -5.87 14.49 8.29
C CYS A 273 -6.03 13.03 7.81
N ALA A 274 -7.08 12.34 8.27
CA ALA A 274 -7.41 10.99 7.85
C ALA A 274 -8.22 10.93 6.53
N VAL A 275 -8.79 12.05 6.09
CA VAL A 275 -9.51 12.12 4.81
C VAL A 275 -8.48 12.07 3.68
N GLN A 276 -8.54 10.97 2.93
CA GLN A 276 -7.69 10.73 1.77
C GLN A 276 -8.38 11.19 0.48
N ARG A 277 -7.64 11.20 -0.63
CA ARG A 277 -8.18 11.56 -1.95
C ARG A 277 -7.49 10.72 -3.01
N GLY A 278 -8.24 9.83 -3.66
CA GLY A 278 -7.75 9.07 -4.81
C GLY A 278 -8.12 9.71 -6.16
N ASP A 279 -7.21 9.63 -7.12
CA ASP A 279 -7.40 10.01 -8.53
C ASP A 279 -6.97 8.86 -9.46
N ALA A 280 -7.86 7.90 -9.68
CA ALA A 280 -7.57 6.73 -10.50
C ALA A 280 -7.12 7.04 -11.94
N GLU A 281 -7.50 8.20 -12.50
CA GLU A 281 -7.05 8.61 -13.84
C GLU A 281 -5.56 8.99 -13.81
N MET A 282 -5.14 9.75 -12.79
CA MET A 282 -3.72 10.05 -12.57
C MET A 282 -2.93 8.77 -12.25
N GLY A 283 -3.49 7.89 -11.40
CA GLY A 283 -2.87 6.60 -11.08
C GLY A 283 -2.64 5.76 -12.33
N GLN A 284 -3.57 5.80 -13.28
CA GLN A 284 -3.41 5.08 -14.53
C GLN A 284 -2.43 5.76 -15.51
N LYS A 285 -2.36 7.09 -15.51
CA LYS A 285 -1.30 7.82 -16.24
C LYS A 285 0.10 7.45 -15.73
N LEU A 286 0.26 7.40 -14.40
CA LEU A 286 1.48 6.94 -13.73
C LEU A 286 1.82 5.50 -14.14
N HIS A 287 0.87 4.57 -14.01
CA HIS A 287 1.08 3.17 -14.39
C HIS A 287 1.50 3.03 -15.85
N ARG A 288 0.90 3.78 -16.79
CA ARG A 288 1.30 3.72 -18.20
C ARG A 288 2.73 4.21 -18.44
N VAL A 289 3.24 5.18 -17.69
CA VAL A 289 4.67 5.57 -17.74
C VAL A 289 5.56 4.41 -17.29
N VAL A 290 5.28 3.86 -16.10
CA VAL A 290 6.07 2.75 -15.54
C VAL A 290 6.05 1.53 -16.47
N ARG A 291 4.86 1.18 -16.99
CA ARG A 291 4.67 0.12 -17.96
C ARG A 291 5.44 0.37 -19.25
N ALA A 292 5.33 1.56 -19.84
CA ALA A 292 6.04 1.92 -21.06
C ALA A 292 7.57 1.86 -20.88
N CYS A 293 8.08 2.19 -19.69
CA CYS A 293 9.48 1.95 -19.33
C CYS A 293 9.77 0.45 -19.26
N ALA A 294 9.04 -0.33 -18.45
CA ALA A 294 9.26 -1.77 -18.29
C ALA A 294 9.22 -2.55 -19.63
N GLU A 295 8.33 -2.19 -20.54
CA GLU A 295 8.19 -2.81 -21.88
C GLU A 295 9.39 -2.54 -22.81
N MET A 296 10.31 -1.63 -22.46
CA MET A 296 11.59 -1.43 -23.16
C MET A 296 12.62 -2.53 -22.86
N GLY A 297 12.35 -3.40 -21.89
CA GLY A 297 13.24 -4.49 -21.50
C GLY A 297 14.61 -3.98 -21.05
N ALA A 298 15.66 -4.33 -21.78
CA ALA A 298 17.04 -3.99 -21.40
C ALA A 298 17.30 -2.48 -21.49
N ALA A 299 16.51 -1.77 -22.29
CA ALA A 299 16.55 -0.31 -22.37
C ALA A 299 15.72 0.38 -21.26
N ASN A 300 15.32 -0.38 -20.23
CA ASN A 300 14.83 -0.01 -18.90
C ASN A 300 15.34 1.33 -18.32
N PRO A 301 14.79 2.56 -18.53
CA PRO A 301 15.40 3.74 -17.90
C PRO A 301 15.25 3.75 -16.37
N ILE A 302 14.28 3.04 -15.81
CA ILE A 302 14.08 2.90 -14.36
C ILE A 302 15.11 1.91 -13.82
N LEU A 303 15.93 2.36 -12.87
CA LEU A 303 16.91 1.52 -12.16
C LEU A 303 16.34 0.96 -10.85
N ALA A 304 15.56 1.80 -10.16
CA ALA A 304 14.81 1.45 -8.97
C ALA A 304 13.57 2.34 -8.93
N ILE A 305 12.42 1.81 -8.50
CA ILE A 305 11.18 2.56 -8.34
C ILE A 305 10.55 2.20 -7.00
N HIS A 306 9.83 3.14 -6.40
CA HIS A 306 9.14 2.95 -5.15
C HIS A 306 7.85 3.77 -5.13
N ASP A 307 6.77 3.18 -4.61
CA ASP A 307 5.51 3.86 -4.40
C ASP A 307 5.65 4.98 -3.35
N GLN A 308 4.87 6.05 -3.47
CA GLN A 308 4.66 6.96 -2.34
C GLN A 308 3.42 6.56 -1.55
N GLY A 309 3.63 6.29 -0.27
CA GLY A 309 2.57 6.05 0.71
C GLY A 309 2.81 6.83 2.00
N ALA A 310 2.76 6.13 3.14
CA ALA A 310 2.89 6.74 4.47
C ALA A 310 4.23 7.47 4.65
N GLY A 311 4.17 8.68 5.21
CA GLY A 311 5.34 9.54 5.39
C GLY A 311 5.81 10.31 4.14
N GLY A 312 5.14 10.14 2.99
CA GLY A 312 5.33 10.98 1.81
C GLY A 312 6.75 10.95 1.22
N ASN A 313 7.20 12.11 0.74
CA ASN A 313 8.53 12.31 0.19
C ASN A 313 9.64 11.91 1.17
N GLY A 314 9.46 12.21 2.46
CA GLY A 314 10.40 11.86 3.50
C GLY A 314 10.55 10.36 3.76
N ASN A 315 9.63 9.52 3.26
CA ASN A 315 9.81 8.08 3.29
C ASN A 315 10.32 7.53 1.95
N VAL A 316 9.66 7.87 0.84
CA VAL A 316 9.97 7.26 -0.45
C VAL A 316 11.37 7.66 -0.98
N LEU A 317 11.75 8.94 -0.82
CA LEU A 317 13.03 9.43 -1.35
C LEU A 317 14.22 8.89 -0.53
N LYS A 318 14.09 8.82 0.80
CA LYS A 318 15.17 8.28 1.64
C LYS A 318 15.40 6.78 1.38
N GLU A 319 14.33 6.02 1.13
CA GLU A 319 14.42 4.56 0.94
C GLU A 319 15.11 4.23 -0.37
N LEU A 320 14.89 5.04 -1.42
CA LEU A 320 15.61 4.90 -2.69
C LEU A 320 17.10 5.20 -2.58
N VAL A 321 17.50 6.08 -1.64
CA VAL A 321 18.92 6.46 -1.46
C VAL A 321 19.58 5.81 -0.26
N GLU A 322 18.97 4.77 0.31
CA GLU A 322 19.57 4.02 1.42
C GLU A 322 20.93 3.42 0.97
N GLY A 323 21.97 3.67 1.77
CA GLY A 323 23.37 3.34 1.44
C GLY A 323 24.19 4.53 0.88
N GLY A 324 23.53 5.66 0.61
CA GLY A 324 24.13 6.96 0.30
C GLY A 324 23.22 8.09 0.76
N GLY A 325 23.09 9.13 -0.05
CA GLY A 325 22.25 10.29 0.24
C GLY A 325 21.79 11.01 -1.02
N ALA A 326 21.22 12.21 -0.83
CA ALA A 326 20.72 13.02 -1.94
C ALA A 326 20.64 14.50 -1.59
N ILE A 327 20.90 15.32 -2.61
CA ILE A 327 20.54 16.74 -2.61
C ILE A 327 19.25 16.88 -3.41
N ILE A 328 18.20 17.32 -2.73
CA ILE A 328 16.84 17.46 -3.26
C ILE A 328 16.52 18.95 -3.35
N ASN A 329 15.95 19.38 -4.46
CA ASN A 329 15.53 20.75 -4.71
C ASN A 329 14.00 20.86 -4.57
N ALA A 330 13.54 21.60 -3.56
CA ALA A 330 12.11 21.78 -3.30
C ALA A 330 11.38 22.49 -4.45
N SER A 331 12.05 23.39 -5.18
CA SER A 331 11.47 24.10 -6.32
C SER A 331 11.28 23.20 -7.55
N SER A 332 11.84 22.00 -7.56
CA SER A 332 11.68 21.03 -8.64
C SER A 332 10.39 20.20 -8.54
N PHE A 333 9.65 20.29 -7.44
CA PHE A 333 8.38 19.58 -7.28
C PHE A 333 7.24 20.35 -7.94
N GLU A 334 6.35 19.66 -8.63
CA GLU A 334 5.09 20.24 -9.09
C GLU A 334 4.12 20.35 -7.92
N LEU A 335 3.77 21.58 -7.53
CA LEU A 335 2.83 21.85 -6.45
C LEU A 335 1.41 21.97 -7.01
N GLY A 336 0.43 21.37 -6.32
CA GLY A 336 -0.99 21.53 -6.63
C GLY A 336 -1.63 22.73 -5.91
N ASP A 337 -0.88 23.35 -4.99
CA ASP A 337 -1.25 24.52 -4.21
C ASP A 337 0.03 25.31 -3.85
N ASP A 338 0.07 26.60 -4.17
CA ASP A 338 1.24 27.46 -3.93
C ASP A 338 1.48 27.76 -2.43
N THR A 339 0.55 27.38 -1.55
CA THR A 339 0.64 27.57 -0.08
C THR A 339 1.25 26.39 0.66
N ILE A 340 1.71 25.36 -0.06
CA ILE A 340 2.36 24.18 0.52
C ILE A 340 3.63 24.59 1.26
N SER A 341 3.67 24.29 2.56
CA SER A 341 4.87 24.51 3.40
C SER A 341 5.94 23.43 3.20
N ALA A 342 7.18 23.67 3.66
CA ALA A 342 8.26 22.69 3.56
C ALA A 342 7.90 21.37 4.27
N ARG A 343 7.23 21.47 5.42
CA ARG A 343 6.72 20.32 6.15
C ARG A 343 5.72 19.53 5.33
N GLU A 344 4.81 20.20 4.66
CA GLU A 344 3.77 19.56 3.85
C GLU A 344 4.36 18.95 2.59
N LEU A 345 5.27 19.64 1.91
CA LEU A 345 6.04 19.07 0.80
C LEU A 345 6.71 17.76 1.21
N TRP A 346 7.31 17.71 2.40
CA TRP A 346 8.07 16.56 2.85
C TRP A 346 7.21 15.41 3.39
N THR A 347 6.12 15.73 4.10
CA THR A 347 5.37 14.74 4.92
C THR A 347 3.95 14.46 4.44
N ALA A 348 3.42 15.18 3.44
CA ALA A 348 2.11 14.90 2.89
C ALA A 348 2.09 13.53 2.20
N GLU A 349 0.99 12.80 2.39
CA GLU A 349 0.73 11.48 1.83
C GLU A 349 -0.22 11.64 0.62
N TYR A 350 0.10 12.59 -0.26
CA TYR A 350 -0.63 12.79 -1.50
C TYR A 350 -0.52 11.55 -2.39
N GLN A 351 -1.58 11.27 -3.12
CA GLN A 351 -1.76 10.00 -3.84
C GLN A 351 -1.24 10.09 -5.29
N GLU A 352 -1.25 8.92 -5.95
CA GLU A 352 -0.86 8.75 -7.35
C GLU A 352 0.52 9.28 -7.70
N ASN A 353 1.50 8.94 -6.87
CA ASN A 353 2.87 9.36 -7.08
C ASN A 353 3.87 8.27 -6.67
N ASP A 354 4.94 8.14 -7.45
CA ASP A 354 6.08 7.26 -7.21
C ASP A 354 7.38 8.08 -7.21
N ALA A 355 8.47 7.48 -6.73
CA ALA A 355 9.81 7.98 -6.98
C ALA A 355 10.66 6.90 -7.64
N CYS A 356 11.63 7.31 -8.45
CA CYS A 356 12.56 6.39 -9.08
C CYS A 356 13.98 6.96 -9.23
N LEU A 357 14.94 6.05 -9.39
CA LEU A 357 16.31 6.32 -9.79
C LEU A 357 16.47 6.11 -11.30
N VAL A 358 17.14 7.07 -11.96
CA VAL A 358 17.30 7.12 -13.41
C VAL A 358 18.70 7.63 -13.77
N GLU A 359 19.32 7.06 -14.81
CA GLU A 359 20.55 7.62 -15.37
C GLU A 359 20.29 8.80 -16.30
N SER A 360 21.29 9.67 -16.45
CA SER A 360 21.27 10.79 -17.41
C SER A 360 20.90 10.37 -18.83
N THR A 361 21.34 9.18 -19.25
CA THR A 361 21.10 8.59 -20.58
C THR A 361 19.65 8.13 -20.77
N GLY A 362 18.97 7.73 -19.70
CA GLY A 362 17.58 7.26 -19.69
C GLY A 362 16.55 8.40 -19.60
N LEU A 363 16.93 9.53 -19.00
CA LEU A 363 16.04 10.67 -18.77
C LEU A 363 15.32 11.17 -20.03
N PRO A 364 15.98 11.40 -21.20
CA PRO A 364 15.29 11.91 -22.39
C PRO A 364 14.13 11.01 -22.85
N LYS A 365 14.32 9.69 -22.78
CA LYS A 365 13.27 8.71 -23.13
C LYS A 365 12.13 8.73 -22.11
N MET A 366 12.45 8.77 -20.82
CA MET A 366 11.45 8.87 -19.76
C MET A 366 10.62 10.15 -19.89
N MET A 367 11.24 11.29 -20.20
CA MET A 367 10.53 12.56 -20.43
C MET A 367 9.63 12.52 -21.67
N GLN A 368 10.05 11.80 -22.72
CA GLN A 368 9.23 11.59 -23.92
C GLN A 368 7.99 10.74 -23.60
N ILE A 369 8.15 9.65 -22.85
CA ILE A 369 7.05 8.79 -22.37
C ILE A 369 6.10 9.61 -21.48
N SER A 370 6.63 10.37 -20.53
CA SER A 370 5.89 11.27 -19.65
C SER A 370 4.96 12.21 -20.45
N LYS A 371 5.50 12.87 -21.49
CA LYS A 371 4.72 13.76 -22.35
C LYS A 371 3.62 13.01 -23.12
N ARG A 372 3.92 11.82 -23.66
CA ARG A 372 2.96 10.98 -24.38
C ARG A 372 1.81 10.55 -23.47
N GLU A 373 2.12 10.11 -22.26
CA GLU A 373 1.14 9.61 -21.29
C GLU A 373 0.43 10.70 -20.49
N LYS A 374 0.84 11.97 -20.65
CA LYS A 374 0.34 13.14 -19.91
C LYS A 374 0.47 12.97 -18.39
N CYS A 375 1.61 12.45 -17.97
CA CYS A 375 1.96 12.21 -16.58
C CYS A 375 3.25 12.96 -16.25
N THR A 376 3.30 13.75 -15.19
CA THR A 376 4.49 14.53 -14.85
C THR A 376 5.63 13.61 -14.40
N VAL A 377 6.84 13.90 -14.91
CA VAL A 377 8.11 13.41 -14.37
C VAL A 377 8.94 14.63 -13.95
N SER A 378 9.16 14.78 -12.65
CA SER A 378 9.95 15.87 -12.06
C SER A 378 11.28 15.34 -11.57
N VAL A 379 12.40 15.84 -12.10
CA VAL A 379 13.74 15.53 -11.57
C VAL A 379 13.99 16.39 -10.34
N VAL A 380 13.84 15.78 -9.17
CA VAL A 380 13.82 16.49 -7.88
C VAL A 380 15.16 16.53 -7.18
N GLY A 381 16.12 15.69 -7.59
CA GLY A 381 17.43 15.68 -6.95
C GLY A 381 18.45 14.77 -7.62
N THR A 382 19.64 14.75 -7.02
CA THR A 382 20.76 13.91 -7.45
C THR A 382 21.30 13.14 -6.26
N VAL A 383 21.62 11.87 -6.48
CA VAL A 383 22.23 10.98 -5.50
C VAL A 383 23.67 11.39 -5.22
N THR A 384 24.04 11.37 -3.94
CA THR A 384 25.40 11.63 -3.45
C THR A 384 25.98 10.40 -2.74
N GLU A 385 27.31 10.27 -2.69
CA GLU A 385 27.97 9.24 -1.87
C GLU A 385 27.82 9.51 -0.36
N GLU A 386 27.72 10.78 0.02
CA GLU A 386 27.50 11.19 1.41
C GLU A 386 26.17 10.63 1.92
N ASN A 387 26.18 10.02 3.10
CA ASN A 387 24.99 9.43 3.73
C ASN A 387 24.04 10.49 4.31
N ARG A 388 23.72 11.52 3.53
CA ARG A 388 23.00 12.71 3.97
C ARG A 388 21.90 13.08 2.99
N VAL A 389 20.70 13.33 3.50
CA VAL A 389 19.57 13.82 2.69
C VAL A 389 19.33 15.28 3.04
N VAL A 390 19.41 16.14 2.04
CA VAL A 390 19.26 17.59 2.18
C VAL A 390 18.15 18.08 1.26
N LEU A 391 17.23 18.88 1.80
CA LEU A 391 16.23 19.61 1.02
C LEU A 391 16.64 21.09 0.91
N THR A 392 16.80 21.56 -0.32
CA THR A 392 17.26 22.90 -0.67
C THR A 392 16.16 23.72 -1.35
N ASN A 393 16.38 25.04 -1.48
CA ASN A 393 15.54 25.96 -2.29
C ASN A 393 14.05 25.92 -1.94
N PHE A 394 13.73 25.85 -0.66
CA PHE A 394 12.39 26.15 -0.16
C PHE A 394 12.33 27.65 0.16
N ALA A 395 11.33 28.36 -0.38
CA ALA A 395 11.22 29.80 -0.30
C ALA A 395 10.84 30.28 1.12
N ASP A 396 11.80 30.31 2.03
CA ASP A 396 11.74 31.18 3.21
C ASP A 396 12.93 32.14 3.14
N ALA A 397 12.68 33.36 2.67
CA ALA A 397 13.68 34.38 2.35
C ALA A 397 14.42 34.98 3.56
N GLY A 398 14.56 34.23 4.65
CA GLY A 398 15.17 34.70 5.91
C GLY A 398 15.74 33.64 6.85
N ASP A 399 15.77 32.35 6.47
CA ASP A 399 16.39 31.29 7.26
C ASP A 399 17.37 30.48 6.39
N ASP A 400 18.67 30.53 6.74
CA ASP A 400 19.73 29.74 6.08
C ASP A 400 19.65 28.23 6.44
N ARG A 401 18.75 27.83 7.33
CA ARG A 401 18.57 26.44 7.72
C ARG A 401 17.84 25.66 6.63
N MET A 402 18.46 24.56 6.21
CA MET A 402 17.81 23.58 5.34
C MET A 402 16.65 22.91 6.09
N PRO A 403 15.40 22.92 5.56
CA PRO A 403 14.24 22.35 6.25
C PRO A 403 14.37 20.85 6.53
N VAL A 404 15.16 20.15 5.71
CA VAL A 404 15.51 18.75 5.88
C VAL A 404 17.01 18.64 5.72
N ASP A 405 17.65 18.11 6.76
CA ASP A 405 19.08 17.87 6.79
C ASP A 405 19.38 16.78 7.81
N PHE A 406 19.53 15.53 7.35
CA PHE A 406 19.78 14.40 8.24
C PHE A 406 20.71 13.35 7.62
N ASP A 407 21.46 12.68 8.50
CA ASP A 407 22.23 11.50 8.15
C ASP A 407 21.29 10.28 8.05
N THR A 408 21.35 9.56 6.93
CA THR A 408 20.48 8.41 6.67
C THR A 408 20.70 7.26 7.66
N LYS A 409 21.87 7.18 8.31
CA LYS A 409 22.20 6.15 9.32
C LYS A 409 21.42 6.32 10.63
N ILE A 410 21.15 7.57 11.04
CA ILE A 410 20.52 7.89 12.34
C ILE A 410 19.11 7.28 12.47
N LEU A 411 18.42 7.02 11.36
CA LEU A 411 17.08 6.44 11.35
C LEU A 411 17.07 4.90 11.49
N GLY A 412 18.20 4.23 11.25
CA GLY A 412 18.35 2.78 11.38
C GLY A 412 18.42 2.29 12.82
N GLU A 413 19.06 3.07 13.70
CA GLU A 413 19.49 2.70 15.05
C GLU A 413 18.41 2.91 16.12
N ARG A 414 17.33 2.12 16.09
CA ARG A 414 16.36 2.07 17.19
C ARG A 414 16.36 0.70 17.85
N GLU A 415 16.34 0.68 19.17
CA GLU A 415 16.19 -0.54 19.96
C GLU A 415 14.91 -1.29 19.58
N LYS A 416 14.99 -2.62 19.57
CA LYS A 416 13.82 -3.47 19.29
C LYS A 416 12.80 -3.33 20.43
N LYS A 417 11.53 -3.19 20.08
CA LYS A 417 10.43 -3.20 21.05
C LYS A 417 10.24 -4.62 21.59
N VAL A 418 10.14 -4.76 22.91
CA VAL A 418 9.84 -6.03 23.58
C VAL A 418 8.40 -6.01 24.08
N PHE A 419 7.62 -7.03 23.73
CA PHE A 419 6.24 -7.19 24.21
C PHE A 419 6.20 -8.25 25.33
N HIS A 420 5.71 -7.86 26.49
CA HIS A 420 5.42 -8.78 27.59
C HIS A 420 3.96 -9.19 27.53
N LEU A 421 3.69 -10.42 27.07
CA LEU A 421 2.34 -10.93 26.86
C LEU A 421 1.99 -12.01 27.89
N THR A 422 0.75 -11.98 28.38
CA THR A 422 0.21 -13.01 29.26
C THR A 422 -0.98 -13.68 28.59
N SER A 423 -0.97 -15.01 28.54
CA SER A 423 -2.13 -15.77 28.07
C SER A 423 -3.25 -15.70 29.11
N ALA A 424 -4.45 -15.35 28.67
CA ALA A 424 -5.64 -15.33 29.49
C ALA A 424 -6.67 -16.35 28.94
N PRO A 425 -7.27 -17.20 29.78
CA PRO A 425 -8.31 -18.11 29.33
C PRO A 425 -9.53 -17.30 28.90
N THR A 426 -10.09 -17.62 27.73
CA THR A 426 -11.35 -17.02 27.28
C THR A 426 -12.52 -17.77 27.90
N PRO A 427 -13.43 -17.12 28.66
CA PRO A 427 -14.59 -17.79 29.21
C PRO A 427 -15.52 -18.23 28.07
N LEU A 428 -15.70 -19.55 27.92
CA LEU A 428 -16.60 -20.13 26.94
C LEU A 428 -17.97 -20.41 27.56
N ARG A 429 -19.03 -20.23 26.79
CA ARG A 429 -20.38 -20.69 27.13
C ARG A 429 -20.75 -21.87 26.24
N GLN A 430 -21.44 -22.85 26.82
CA GLN A 430 -22.04 -23.92 26.02
C GLN A 430 -23.03 -23.30 25.03
N LEU A 431 -23.05 -23.79 23.79
CA LEU A 431 -24.00 -23.34 22.79
C LEU A 431 -25.41 -23.74 23.22
N GLU A 432 -26.25 -22.75 23.46
CA GLU A 432 -27.67 -22.92 23.74
C GLU A 432 -28.47 -22.38 22.56
N LEU A 433 -29.26 -23.25 21.93
CA LEU A 433 -30.15 -22.85 20.85
C LEU A 433 -31.46 -22.31 21.44
N PRO A 434 -32.05 -21.25 20.86
CA PRO A 434 -33.36 -20.75 21.29
C PRO A 434 -34.41 -21.87 21.29
N ALA A 435 -35.22 -21.93 22.35
CA ALA A 435 -36.32 -22.88 22.43
C ALA A 435 -37.29 -22.67 21.25
N GLY A 436 -37.62 -23.76 20.55
CA GLY A 436 -38.50 -23.71 19.38
C GLY A 436 -37.82 -23.28 18.07
N LEU A 437 -36.50 -23.08 18.05
CA LEU A 437 -35.76 -22.84 16.80
C LEU A 437 -35.89 -24.04 15.85
N THR A 438 -36.47 -23.80 14.68
CA THR A 438 -36.52 -24.79 13.59
C THR A 438 -35.33 -24.65 12.65
N VAL A 439 -34.98 -25.74 11.94
CA VAL A 439 -33.95 -25.71 10.88
C VAL A 439 -34.29 -24.67 9.81
N ARG A 440 -35.57 -24.51 9.46
CA ARG A 440 -36.02 -23.52 8.47
C ARG A 440 -35.72 -22.08 8.92
N GLN A 441 -36.04 -21.75 10.17
CA GLN A 441 -35.74 -20.42 10.74
C GLN A 441 -34.22 -20.18 10.83
N ALA A 442 -33.45 -21.20 11.25
CA ALA A 442 -32.00 -21.10 11.30
C ALA A 442 -31.40 -20.86 9.91
N LEU A 443 -31.86 -21.60 8.90
CA LEU A 443 -31.44 -21.42 7.51
C LEU A 443 -31.78 -20.02 7.00
N GLU A 444 -32.98 -19.52 7.26
CA GLU A 444 -33.40 -18.17 6.86
C GLU A 444 -32.49 -17.10 7.48
N MET A 445 -32.18 -17.21 8.78
CA MET A 445 -31.26 -16.29 9.45
C MET A 445 -29.85 -16.36 8.87
N VAL A 446 -29.31 -17.57 8.66
CA VAL A 446 -27.96 -17.78 8.13
C VAL A 446 -27.84 -17.21 6.71
N LEU A 447 -28.83 -17.44 5.84
CA LEU A 447 -28.81 -16.92 4.47
C LEU A 447 -28.93 -15.40 4.40
N ARG A 448 -29.48 -14.76 5.45
CA ARG A 448 -29.57 -13.30 5.54
C ARG A 448 -28.38 -12.65 6.26
N LEU A 449 -27.45 -13.43 6.82
CA LEU A 449 -26.20 -12.90 7.39
C LEU A 449 -25.32 -12.38 6.24
N PRO A 450 -24.87 -11.11 6.24
CA PRO A 450 -24.06 -10.55 5.14
C PRO A 450 -22.81 -11.39 4.81
N SER A 451 -22.22 -12.03 5.81
CA SER A 451 -21.10 -12.97 5.63
C SER A 451 -21.43 -14.14 4.69
N VAL A 452 -22.67 -14.63 4.69
CA VAL A 452 -23.12 -15.81 3.91
C VAL A 452 -23.97 -15.43 2.70
N ALA A 453 -24.74 -14.35 2.82
CA ALA A 453 -25.64 -13.87 1.78
C ALA A 453 -24.93 -13.66 0.42
N SER A 454 -25.74 -13.60 -0.65
CA SER A 454 -25.26 -13.24 -1.99
C SER A 454 -24.43 -11.94 -1.93
N LYS A 455 -23.33 -11.90 -2.68
CA LYS A 455 -22.45 -10.71 -2.81
C LYS A 455 -22.77 -9.88 -4.06
N ARG A 456 -23.94 -10.13 -4.67
CA ARG A 456 -24.44 -9.37 -5.82
C ARG A 456 -25.14 -8.10 -5.40
#